data_AF-A0A953QB47-F1
#
_entry.id   AF-A0A953QB47-F1
#
_cell.length_a   1.000
_cell.length_b   1.000
_cell.length_c   1.000
_cell.angle_alpha   90.00
_cell.angle_beta   90.00
_cell.angle_gamma   90.00
#
_symmetry.space_group_name_H-M   'P 1'
#
loop_
_entity.id
_entity.type
_entity.pdbx_description
1 polymer ?
#
loop_
_entity_poly.entity_id
_entity_poly.type
_entity_poly.pdbx_seq_one_letter_code
_entity_poly.pdbx_strand_id
1 'polypeptide(L)'
;RVENVKSFDEFLEKRFPESRRKAYYLMSIHEHLPPQARRELKEVGWTKGLELAKVARRDRQHFDCATWLHKAREMPKEQFKQEVEKELTGQETEPWEIIYFKLYKSQIPVVEQAIETAALMLGTDKSRGYCLEMICADFLAGANLENGNSQVLLQSALRFFKFLPGEERRTFMEYVTQKAS
;
A
#
# COMPACT_ATOMS: atom_id res chain seq x y z
N ARG A 1 -12.89 -17.60 32.83
CA ARG A 1 -12.08 -18.79 33.15
C ARG A 1 -10.94 -18.82 32.13
N VAL A 2 -9.69 -18.64 32.56
CA VAL A 2 -8.54 -18.76 31.67
C VAL A 2 -8.40 -20.25 31.34
N GLU A 3 -8.40 -20.61 30.06
CA GLU A 3 -8.17 -21.99 29.63
C GLU A 3 -6.76 -22.43 30.07
N ASN A 4 -6.59 -23.68 30.49
CA ASN A 4 -5.30 -24.20 30.96
C ASN A 4 -4.43 -24.53 29.74
N VAL A 5 -3.68 -23.54 29.24
CA VAL A 5 -2.79 -23.63 28.07
C VAL A 5 -1.36 -23.31 28.49
N LYS A 6 -0.38 -24.01 27.89
CA LYS A 6 1.02 -23.98 28.34
C LYS A 6 1.76 -22.72 27.91
N SER A 7 1.26 -22.01 26.91
CA SER A 7 1.81 -20.74 26.45
C SER A 7 0.72 -19.83 25.87
N PHE A 8 1.06 -18.53 25.76
CA PHE A 8 0.19 -17.55 25.10
C PHE A 8 -0.02 -17.87 23.61
N ASP A 9 1.01 -18.38 22.93
CA ASP A 9 0.89 -18.79 21.53
C ASP A 9 -0.08 -19.97 21.33
N GLU A 10 -0.06 -20.95 22.23
CA GLU A 10 -0.99 -22.09 22.20
C GLU A 10 -2.44 -21.62 22.42
N PHE A 11 -2.64 -20.64 23.29
CA PHE A 11 -3.94 -19.98 23.46
C PHE A 11 -4.41 -19.31 22.16
N LEU A 12 -3.52 -18.58 21.49
CA LEU A 12 -3.84 -17.88 20.24
C LEU A 12 -4.14 -18.83 19.09
N GLU A 13 -3.37 -19.90 18.92
CA GLU A 13 -3.63 -20.92 17.90
C GLU A 13 -4.99 -21.58 18.08
N LYS A 14 -5.37 -21.90 19.31
CA LYS A 14 -6.63 -22.57 19.60
C LYS A 14 -7.84 -21.67 19.41
N ARG A 15 -7.70 -20.38 19.75
CA ARG A 15 -8.80 -19.40 19.69
C ARG A 15 -8.91 -18.71 18.32
N PHE A 16 -7.81 -18.60 17.58
CA PHE A 16 -7.72 -17.96 16.27
C PHE A 16 -6.94 -18.84 15.26
N PRO A 17 -7.41 -20.07 14.98
CA PRO A 17 -6.68 -21.06 14.18
C PRO A 17 -6.40 -20.59 12.75
N GLU A 18 -7.27 -19.74 12.21
CA GLU A 18 -7.15 -19.25 10.83
C GLU A 18 -6.27 -18.01 10.70
N SER A 19 -6.01 -17.26 11.79
CA SER A 19 -5.23 -16.02 11.70
C SER A 19 -4.77 -15.50 13.06
N ARG A 20 -3.52 -15.83 13.43
CA ARG A 20 -2.85 -15.23 14.59
C ARG A 20 -2.81 -13.70 14.51
N ARG A 21 -2.73 -13.15 13.30
CA ARG A 21 -2.76 -11.69 13.04
C ARG A 21 -4.03 -11.02 13.58
N LYS A 22 -5.19 -11.67 13.47
CA LYS A 22 -6.45 -11.16 14.03
C LYS A 22 -6.39 -11.04 15.56
N ALA A 23 -5.71 -11.97 16.23
CA ALA A 23 -5.54 -11.93 17.67
C ALA A 23 -4.70 -10.72 18.13
N TYR A 24 -3.59 -10.45 17.46
CA TYR A 24 -2.77 -9.27 17.76
C TYR A 24 -3.53 -7.96 17.53
N TYR A 25 -4.40 -7.90 16.50
CA TYR A 25 -5.28 -6.74 16.30
C TYR A 25 -6.28 -6.56 17.42
N LEU A 26 -6.92 -7.64 17.85
CA LEU A 26 -7.83 -7.67 18.99
C LEU A 26 -7.17 -7.20 20.28
N MET A 27 -5.94 -7.65 20.54
CA MET A 27 -5.16 -7.21 21.69
C MET A 27 -4.84 -5.72 21.62
N SER A 28 -4.33 -5.24 20.48
CA SER A 28 -3.99 -3.82 20.30
C SER A 28 -5.19 -2.92 20.53
N ILE A 29 -6.35 -3.30 19.98
CA ILE A 29 -7.64 -2.63 20.21
C ILE A 29 -8.01 -2.67 21.70
N HIS A 30 -7.90 -3.84 22.34
CA HIS A 30 -8.28 -3.99 23.75
C HIS A 30 -7.40 -3.16 24.69
N GLU A 31 -6.11 -3.10 24.41
CA GLU A 31 -5.08 -2.46 25.24
C GLU A 31 -5.13 -0.93 25.14
N HIS A 32 -5.32 -0.39 23.93
CA HIS A 32 -5.15 1.04 23.70
C HIS A 32 -6.47 1.81 23.61
N LEU A 33 -7.58 1.17 23.22
CA LEU A 33 -8.86 1.88 23.11
C LEU A 33 -9.62 1.93 24.43
N PRO A 34 -10.19 3.09 24.79
CA PRO A 34 -11.00 3.22 25.99
C PRO A 34 -12.26 2.33 25.90
N PRO A 35 -12.83 1.90 27.05
CA PRO A 35 -14.02 1.06 27.10
C PRO A 35 -15.21 1.57 26.28
N GLN A 36 -15.38 2.89 26.19
CA GLN A 36 -16.42 3.53 25.40
C GLN A 36 -16.24 3.26 23.89
N ALA A 37 -15.07 3.56 23.34
CA ALA A 37 -14.74 3.25 21.94
C ALA A 37 -14.93 1.76 21.61
N ARG A 38 -14.54 0.87 22.54
CA ARG A 38 -14.67 -0.58 22.33
C ARG A 38 -16.12 -1.05 22.16
N ARG A 39 -17.10 -0.37 22.76
CA ARG A 39 -18.53 -0.68 22.58
C ARG A 39 -19.02 -0.28 21.19
N GLU A 40 -18.50 0.83 20.67
CA GLU A 40 -18.88 1.43 19.40
C GLU A 40 -18.16 0.78 18.19
N LEU A 41 -17.13 -0.04 18.43
CA LEU A 41 -16.42 -0.81 17.40
C LEU A 41 -17.31 -1.70 16.52
N LYS A 42 -18.46 -2.15 17.05
CA LYS A 42 -19.43 -2.93 16.28
C LYS A 42 -20.03 -2.14 15.11
N GLU A 43 -20.15 -0.82 15.27
CA GLU A 43 -20.74 0.08 14.27
C GLU A 43 -19.72 0.58 13.26
N VAL A 44 -18.49 0.89 13.70
CA VAL A 44 -17.42 1.41 12.82
C VAL A 44 -16.62 0.30 12.11
N GLY A 45 -16.66 -0.92 12.63
CA GLY A 45 -15.97 -2.07 12.07
C GLY A 45 -14.50 -2.19 12.47
N TRP A 46 -13.99 -3.41 12.42
CA TRP A 46 -12.67 -3.80 12.91
C TRP A 46 -11.51 -3.07 12.24
N THR A 47 -11.61 -2.80 10.95
CA THR A 47 -10.53 -2.16 10.20
C THR A 47 -10.32 -0.72 10.65
N LYS A 48 -11.39 0.06 10.83
CA LYS A 48 -11.30 1.41 11.41
C LYS A 48 -10.93 1.35 12.89
N GLY A 49 -11.40 0.33 13.61
CA GLY A 49 -10.98 0.05 14.99
C GLY A 49 -9.48 -0.11 15.17
N LEU A 50 -8.81 -0.80 14.24
CA LEU A 50 -7.36 -0.95 14.27
C LEU A 50 -6.64 0.39 14.07
N GLU A 51 -7.12 1.22 13.14
CA GLU A 51 -6.56 2.55 12.89
C GLU A 51 -6.76 3.47 14.11
N LEU A 52 -7.94 3.44 14.75
CA LEU A 52 -8.21 4.15 16.01
C LEU A 52 -7.21 3.75 17.11
N ALA A 53 -6.89 2.45 17.22
CA ALA A 53 -5.95 1.97 18.22
C ALA A 53 -4.52 2.53 17.99
N LYS A 54 -4.13 2.83 16.75
CA LYS A 54 -2.81 3.46 16.48
C LYS A 54 -2.74 4.86 17.05
N VAL A 55 -3.78 5.68 16.83
CA VAL A 55 -3.85 7.05 17.36
C VAL A 55 -3.94 7.03 18.88
N ALA A 56 -4.81 6.17 19.43
CA ALA A 56 -4.94 6.01 20.88
C ALA A 56 -3.63 5.57 21.55
N ARG A 57 -2.85 4.70 20.89
CA ARG A 57 -1.52 4.30 21.37
C ARG A 57 -0.52 5.46 21.41
N ARG A 58 -0.54 6.34 20.40
CA ARG A 58 0.32 7.54 20.34
C ARG A 58 -0.07 8.54 21.42
N ASP A 59 -1.37 8.87 21.51
CA ASP A 59 -1.88 9.97 22.34
C ASP A 59 -2.10 9.59 23.80
N ARG A 60 -2.24 8.29 24.08
CA ARG A 60 -2.46 7.73 25.41
C ARG A 60 -3.62 8.44 26.12
N GLN A 61 -3.32 9.21 27.18
CA GLN A 61 -4.32 9.91 27.99
C GLN A 61 -4.95 11.11 27.28
N HIS A 62 -4.31 11.64 26.25
CA HIS A 62 -4.80 12.77 25.46
C HIS A 62 -5.60 12.33 24.23
N PHE A 63 -5.90 11.04 24.10
CA PHE A 63 -6.65 10.53 22.97
C PHE A 63 -8.08 11.07 22.95
N ASP A 64 -8.38 11.93 21.98
CA ASP A 64 -9.74 12.44 21.74
C ASP A 64 -10.61 11.39 21.06
N CYS A 65 -11.12 10.49 21.91
CA CYS A 65 -11.97 9.38 21.50
C CYS A 65 -13.23 9.84 20.75
N ALA A 66 -13.86 10.95 21.14
CA ALA A 66 -15.13 11.39 20.56
C ALA A 66 -14.94 11.87 19.12
N THR A 67 -13.94 12.72 18.88
CA THR A 67 -13.62 13.24 17.55
C THR A 67 -13.23 12.11 16.60
N TRP A 68 -12.38 11.19 17.05
CA TRP A 68 -11.91 10.08 16.23
C TRP A 68 -13.02 9.07 15.90
N LEU A 69 -13.93 8.78 16.83
CA LEU A 69 -15.10 7.93 16.56
C LEU A 69 -16.09 8.57 15.60
N HIS A 70 -16.30 9.89 15.69
CA HIS A 70 -17.14 10.62 14.75
C HIS A 70 -16.55 10.54 13.32
N LYS A 71 -15.25 10.84 13.17
CA LYS A 71 -14.54 10.68 11.88
C LYS A 71 -14.66 9.24 11.35
N ALA A 72 -14.51 8.24 12.23
CA ALA A 72 -14.63 6.83 11.85
C ALA A 72 -16.03 6.44 11.36
N ARG A 73 -17.11 7.10 11.82
CA ARG A 73 -18.48 6.85 11.34
C ARG A 73 -18.72 7.46 9.96
N GLU A 74 -18.34 8.72 9.79
CA GLU A 74 -18.65 9.50 8.59
C GLU A 74 -17.76 9.15 7.40
N MET A 75 -16.47 8.86 7.63
CA MET A 75 -15.51 8.68 6.55
C MET A 75 -15.54 7.25 6.00
N PRO A 76 -15.40 7.04 4.68
CA PRO A 76 -15.02 5.75 4.12
C PRO A 76 -13.72 5.22 4.72
N LYS A 77 -13.52 3.90 4.68
CA LYS A 77 -12.37 3.24 5.30
C LYS A 77 -11.03 3.83 4.87
N GLU A 78 -10.82 4.07 3.58
CA GLU A 78 -9.52 4.53 3.07
C GLU A 78 -9.25 6.01 3.45
N GLN A 79 -10.26 6.88 3.38
CA GLN A 79 -10.14 8.26 3.85
C GLN A 79 -9.84 8.31 5.36
N PHE A 80 -10.50 7.46 6.14
CA PHE A 80 -10.23 7.39 7.58
C PHE A 80 -8.80 6.94 7.88
N LYS A 81 -8.29 5.95 7.13
CA LYS A 81 -6.91 5.47 7.25
C LYS A 81 -5.90 6.57 6.90
N GLN A 82 -6.15 7.36 5.86
CA GLN A 82 -5.31 8.50 5.50
C GLN A 82 -5.30 9.57 6.58
N GLU A 83 -6.47 9.92 7.13
CA GLU A 83 -6.58 10.91 8.19
C GLU A 83 -5.80 10.48 9.44
N VAL A 84 -5.87 9.19 9.79
CA VAL A 84 -5.04 8.59 10.86
C VAL A 84 -3.55 8.67 10.51
N GLU A 85 -3.15 8.34 9.29
CA GLU A 85 -1.75 8.36 8.89
C GLU A 85 -1.17 9.79 8.86
N LYS A 86 -1.94 10.75 8.35
CA LYS A 86 -1.63 12.18 8.39
C LYS A 86 -1.49 12.68 9.82
N GLU A 87 -2.42 12.30 10.70
CA GLU A 87 -2.32 12.64 12.11
C GLU A 87 -1.02 12.09 12.71
N LEU A 88 -0.72 10.81 12.50
CA LEU A 88 0.44 10.14 13.10
C LEU A 88 1.79 10.63 12.57
N THR A 89 1.87 11.01 11.29
CA THR A 89 3.13 11.31 10.60
C THR A 89 3.30 12.80 10.27
N GLY A 90 2.21 13.58 10.27
CA GLY A 90 2.18 14.95 9.78
C GLY A 90 2.24 15.09 8.26
N GLN A 91 2.25 13.98 7.51
CA GLN A 91 2.38 13.97 6.05
C GLN A 91 1.08 13.52 5.38
N GLU A 92 0.66 14.22 4.33
CA GLU A 92 -0.36 13.70 3.42
C GLU A 92 0.29 12.67 2.48
N THR A 93 -0.04 11.40 2.68
CA THR A 93 0.41 10.31 1.80
C THR A 93 -0.64 10.02 0.73
N GLU A 94 -0.18 9.69 -0.48
CA GLU A 94 -1.06 9.27 -1.56
C GLU A 94 -1.81 7.98 -1.16
N PRO A 95 -3.12 7.85 -1.45
CA PRO A 95 -3.84 6.61 -1.23
C PRO A 95 -3.14 5.43 -1.90
N TRP A 96 -2.99 4.34 -1.17
CA TRP A 96 -2.50 3.08 -1.72
C TRP A 96 -3.45 1.94 -1.38
N GLU A 97 -3.58 1.01 -2.33
CA GLU A 97 -4.34 -0.23 -2.18
C GLU A 97 -3.41 -1.43 -2.38
N ILE A 98 -3.61 -2.49 -1.59
CA ILE A 98 -2.93 -3.76 -1.84
C ILE A 98 -3.81 -4.59 -2.74
N ILE A 99 -3.30 -4.91 -3.93
CA ILE A 99 -3.94 -5.85 -4.86
C ILE A 99 -3.27 -7.21 -4.67
N TYR A 100 -4.07 -8.24 -4.39
CA TYR A 100 -3.58 -9.61 -4.20
C TYR A 100 -3.80 -10.44 -5.46
N PHE A 101 -2.71 -11.01 -5.97
CA PHE A 101 -2.74 -11.99 -7.06
C PHE A 101 -2.26 -13.34 -6.54
N LYS A 102 -2.92 -14.42 -6.98
CA LYS A 102 -2.41 -15.77 -6.76
C LYS A 102 -1.37 -16.07 -7.83
N LEU A 103 -0.17 -16.45 -7.41
CA LEU A 103 0.87 -16.97 -8.29
C LEU A 103 1.07 -18.46 -8.02
N TYR A 104 1.20 -19.24 -9.08
CA TYR A 104 1.71 -20.60 -8.99
C TYR A 104 3.19 -20.56 -8.61
N LYS A 105 3.68 -21.60 -7.91
CA LYS A 105 5.10 -21.69 -7.55
C LYS A 105 6.03 -21.58 -8.76
N SER A 106 5.61 -22.09 -9.92
CA SER A 106 6.34 -21.99 -11.18
C SER A 106 6.42 -20.57 -11.74
N GLN A 107 5.52 -19.66 -11.36
CA GLN A 107 5.49 -18.27 -11.81
C GLN A 107 6.38 -17.36 -10.97
N ILE A 108 6.67 -17.74 -9.72
CA ILE A 108 7.47 -16.92 -8.79
C ILE A 108 8.83 -16.53 -9.39
N PRO A 109 9.64 -17.47 -9.94
CA PRO A 109 10.95 -17.12 -10.48
C PRO A 109 10.87 -16.13 -11.64
N VAL A 110 9.83 -16.24 -12.48
CA VAL A 110 9.62 -15.36 -13.64
C VAL A 110 9.30 -13.94 -13.18
N VAL A 111 8.41 -13.78 -12.19
CA VAL A 111 8.04 -12.47 -11.64
C VAL A 111 9.23 -11.83 -10.92
N GLU A 112 9.98 -12.61 -10.14
CA GLU A 112 11.18 -12.13 -9.44
C GLU A 112 12.25 -11.66 -10.43
N GLN A 113 12.56 -12.47 -11.45
CA GLN A 113 13.53 -12.12 -12.48
C GLN A 113 13.12 -10.85 -13.25
N ALA A 114 11.83 -10.68 -13.57
CA ALA A 114 11.35 -9.48 -14.25
C ALA A 114 11.58 -8.22 -13.38
N ILE A 115 11.24 -8.29 -12.08
CA ILE A 115 11.43 -7.18 -11.15
C ILE A 115 12.92 -6.86 -10.95
N GLU A 116 13.78 -7.87 -10.84
CA GLU A 116 15.22 -7.70 -10.71
C GLU A 116 15.85 -7.09 -11.97
N THR A 117 15.44 -7.55 -13.15
CA THR A 117 15.90 -6.99 -14.43
C THR A 117 15.49 -5.52 -14.53
N ALA A 118 14.23 -5.19 -14.21
CA ALA A 118 13.78 -3.80 -14.18
C ALA A 118 14.56 -2.97 -13.15
N ALA A 119 14.86 -3.50 -11.97
CA ALA A 119 15.68 -2.80 -10.98
C ALA A 119 17.09 -2.50 -11.52
N LEU A 120 17.74 -3.45 -12.19
CA LEU A 120 19.04 -3.23 -12.82
C LEU A 120 18.98 -2.14 -13.89
N MET A 121 17.93 -2.14 -14.71
CA MET A 121 17.74 -1.12 -15.77
C MET A 121 17.44 0.27 -15.20
N LEU A 122 16.76 0.36 -14.06
CA LEU A 122 16.36 1.62 -13.41
C LEU A 122 17.39 2.14 -12.38
N GLY A 123 18.42 1.35 -12.06
CA GLY A 123 19.41 1.63 -11.02
C GLY A 123 19.06 1.06 -9.64
N THR A 124 20.06 0.94 -8.77
CA THR A 124 20.05 0.08 -7.56
C THR A 124 19.25 0.58 -6.36
N ASP A 125 18.40 1.61 -6.49
CA ASP A 125 17.66 2.21 -5.38
C ASP A 125 16.16 2.42 -5.70
N LYS A 126 15.54 1.43 -6.35
CA LYS A 126 14.11 1.46 -6.69
C LYS A 126 13.32 0.39 -5.94
N SER A 127 12.14 0.78 -5.46
CA SER A 127 11.23 -0.15 -4.81
C SER A 127 10.71 -1.18 -5.81
N ARG A 128 10.45 -2.40 -5.35
CA ARG A 128 9.85 -3.46 -6.19
C ARG A 128 8.52 -3.04 -6.82
N GLY A 129 7.72 -2.26 -6.09
CA GLY A 129 6.46 -1.72 -6.59
C GLY A 129 6.67 -0.76 -7.77
N TYR A 130 7.70 0.08 -7.69
CA TYR A 130 8.06 0.96 -8.79
C TYR A 130 8.59 0.19 -10.01
N CYS A 131 9.43 -0.84 -9.80
CA CYS A 131 9.85 -1.72 -10.89
C CYS A 131 8.65 -2.39 -11.59
N LEU A 132 7.64 -2.82 -10.83
CA LEU A 132 6.42 -3.39 -11.39
C LEU A 132 5.63 -2.36 -12.21
N GLU A 133 5.52 -1.11 -11.74
CA GLU A 133 4.90 -0.02 -12.51
C GLU A 133 5.58 0.16 -13.87
N MET A 134 6.92 0.17 -13.88
CA MET A 134 7.70 0.35 -15.11
C MET A 134 7.53 -0.83 -16.08
N ILE A 135 7.51 -2.07 -15.58
CA ILE A 135 7.23 -3.26 -16.40
C ILE A 135 5.83 -3.16 -17.03
N CYS A 136 4.82 -2.76 -16.26
CA CYS A 136 3.47 -2.59 -16.80
C CYS A 136 3.39 -1.45 -17.83
N ALA A 137 4.10 -0.34 -17.60
CA ALA A 137 4.14 0.79 -18.54
C ALA A 137 4.79 0.40 -19.88
N ASP A 138 5.85 -0.42 -19.83
CA ASP A 138 6.53 -0.97 -21.02
C ASP A 138 5.61 -1.94 -21.78
N PHE A 139 5.00 -2.89 -21.07
CA PHE A 139 4.05 -3.82 -21.67
C PHE A 139 2.87 -3.10 -22.34
N LEU A 140 2.29 -2.09 -21.68
CA LEU A 140 1.21 -1.28 -22.25
C LEU A 140 1.69 -0.47 -23.46
N ALA A 141 2.93 0.02 -23.48
CA ALA A 141 3.49 0.70 -24.64
C ALA A 141 3.58 -0.26 -25.83
N GLY A 142 4.12 -1.47 -25.61
CA GLY A 142 4.25 -2.52 -26.62
C GLY A 142 2.89 -2.97 -27.16
N ALA A 143 1.94 -3.29 -26.29
CA ALA A 143 0.61 -3.75 -26.69
C ALA A 143 -0.22 -2.70 -27.43
N ASN A 144 0.00 -1.39 -27.18
CA ASN A 144 -0.71 -0.33 -27.88
C ASN A 144 -0.08 0.05 -29.23
N LEU A 145 1.18 -0.33 -29.50
CA LEU A 145 1.74 -0.26 -30.86
C LEU A 145 1.00 -1.19 -31.82
N GLU A 146 0.50 -2.32 -31.33
CA GLU A 146 -0.26 -3.29 -32.15
C GLU A 146 -1.72 -2.85 -32.38
N ASN A 147 -2.33 -2.13 -31.42
CA ASN A 147 -3.75 -1.75 -31.45
C ASN A 147 -4.01 -0.32 -31.95
N GLY A 148 -2.98 0.48 -32.23
CA GLY A 148 -3.11 1.82 -32.81
C GLY A 148 -3.55 2.93 -31.84
N ASN A 149 -3.54 2.71 -30.52
CA ASN A 149 -3.90 3.74 -29.54
C ASN A 149 -2.70 4.65 -29.23
N SER A 150 -2.56 5.71 -30.03
CA SER A 150 -1.44 6.66 -29.99
C SER A 150 -1.33 7.45 -28.67
N GLN A 151 -2.42 7.61 -27.91
CA GLN A 151 -2.38 8.36 -26.64
C GLN A 151 -1.66 7.59 -25.54
N VAL A 152 -1.87 6.28 -25.43
CA VAL A 152 -1.19 5.46 -24.40
C VAL A 152 0.29 5.32 -24.70
N LEU A 153 0.63 5.17 -25.99
CA LEU A 153 2.02 5.18 -26.44
C LEU A 153 2.74 6.48 -26.09
N LEU A 154 2.10 7.62 -26.32
CA LEU A 154 2.65 8.94 -25.95
C LEU A 154 2.86 9.06 -24.44
N GLN A 155 1.92 8.59 -23.62
CA GLN A 155 2.05 8.61 -22.16
C GLN A 155 3.21 7.74 -21.67
N SER A 156 3.38 6.54 -22.23
CA SER A 156 4.53 5.68 -21.92
C SER A 156 5.85 6.34 -22.35
N ALA A 157 5.93 6.89 -23.56
CA ALA A 157 7.12 7.59 -24.04
C ALA A 157 7.50 8.78 -23.16
N LEU A 158 6.52 9.58 -22.70
CA LEU A 158 6.75 10.69 -21.77
C LEU A 158 7.26 10.23 -20.41
N ARG A 159 6.76 9.08 -19.91
CA ARG A 159 7.28 8.49 -18.67
C ARG A 159 8.72 8.03 -18.86
N PHE A 160 9.02 7.29 -19.93
CA PHE A 160 10.38 6.83 -20.22
C PHE A 160 11.38 7.97 -20.44
N PHE A 161 10.97 9.05 -21.11
CA PHE A 161 11.81 10.24 -21.30
C PHE A 161 12.27 10.86 -19.98
N LYS A 162 11.41 10.87 -18.95
CA LYS A 162 11.78 11.34 -17.60
C LYS A 162 12.85 10.47 -16.92
N PHE A 163 13.20 9.31 -17.46
CA PHE A 163 14.24 8.44 -16.89
C PHE A 163 15.56 8.47 -17.63
N LEU A 164 15.61 9.10 -18.80
CA LEU A 164 16.87 9.33 -19.48
C LEU A 164 17.75 10.27 -18.63
N PRO A 165 19.06 10.01 -18.50
CA PRO A 165 19.99 10.97 -17.91
C PRO A 165 20.12 12.22 -18.79
N GLY A 166 20.71 13.29 -18.24
CA GLY A 166 20.63 14.63 -18.83
C GLY A 166 21.26 14.77 -20.21
N GLU A 167 22.25 13.92 -20.56
CA GLU A 167 22.85 13.89 -21.89
C GLU A 167 21.93 13.18 -22.88
N GLU A 168 21.42 12.01 -22.51
CA GLU A 168 20.53 11.19 -23.32
C GLU A 168 19.19 11.88 -23.57
N ARG A 169 18.68 12.67 -22.62
CA ARG A 169 17.50 13.53 -22.84
C ARG A 169 17.75 14.56 -23.93
N ARG A 170 18.92 15.21 -23.92
CA ARG A 170 19.26 16.22 -24.95
C ARG A 170 19.37 15.57 -26.31
N THR A 171 20.10 14.45 -26.40
CA THR A 171 20.23 13.67 -27.63
C THR A 171 18.86 13.19 -28.15
N PHE A 172 18.00 12.71 -27.27
CA PHE A 172 16.64 12.31 -27.63
C PHE A 172 15.83 13.50 -28.18
N MET A 173 15.88 14.65 -27.52
CA MET A 173 15.18 15.85 -27.98
C MET A 173 15.72 16.37 -29.32
N GLU A 174 17.04 16.37 -29.52
CA GLU A 174 17.65 16.73 -30.79
C GLU A 174 17.18 15.81 -31.93
N TYR A 175 17.14 14.49 -31.67
CA TYR A 175 16.66 13.51 -32.64
C TYR A 175 15.18 13.70 -32.99
N VAL A 176 14.31 13.94 -32.00
CA VAL A 176 12.88 14.19 -32.22
C VAL A 176 12.66 15.51 -32.95
N THR A 177 13.44 16.55 -32.64
CA THR A 177 13.32 17.88 -33.27
C THR A 177 13.78 17.85 -34.73
N GLN A 178 14.87 17.12 -35.04
CA GLN A 178 15.32 16.93 -36.42
C GLN A 178 14.32 16.17 -37.30
N LYS A 179 13.59 15.20 -36.74
CA LYS A 179 12.56 14.45 -37.48
C LYS A 179 11.24 15.19 -37.63
N ALA A 180 11.03 16.28 -36.89
CA ALA A 180 9.81 17.09 -36.93
C ALA A 180 9.90 18.28 -37.91
N SER A 181 11.10 18.57 -38.45
CA SER A 181 11.34 19.53 -39.55
C SER A 181 11.34 18.81 -40.90
#